data_AF-A0A9D7MFS2-F1
#
_entry.id   AF-A0A9D7MFS2-F1
#
_cell.length_a   1.000
_cell.length_b   1.000
_cell.length_c   1.000
_cell.angle_alpha   90.00
_cell.angle_beta   90.00
_cell.angle_gamma   90.00
#
_symmetry.space_group_name_H-M   'P 1'
#
loop_
_entity.id
_entity.type
_entity.pdbx_description
1 polymer ?
#
loop_
_entity_poly.entity_id
_entity_poly.type
_entity_poly.pdbx_seq_one_letter_code
_entity_poly.pdbx_strand_id
1 'polypeptide(L)'
;MTSLEFKSTFDEVAKEHKFEKAHGGWFLESPECIVVLDLQKSNYGDHYEMNVKIYAQGMFGRTYARCKDLVKQDIGNAFTRQPDEYRDVFDFSMLMDDNRRKHRLKELFRVFINPLTEKALSRHGLKELGARGRVYLPPAVKANCNHVKRVVRILVCDATLETPPRVLTYIPSNANADIHL
;
A
#
# COMPACT_ATOMS: atom_id res chain seq x y z
N MET A 1 16.63 6.64 -24.28
CA MET A 1 16.63 6.74 -22.82
C MET A 1 17.24 5.48 -22.22
N THR A 2 18.32 5.64 -21.47
CA THR A 2 18.96 4.60 -20.67
C THR A 2 18.17 4.30 -19.39
N SER A 3 18.44 3.16 -18.76
CA SER A 3 17.82 2.80 -17.47
C SER A 3 18.06 3.83 -16.35
N LEU A 4 19.20 4.52 -16.35
CA LEU A 4 19.53 5.57 -15.38
C LEU A 4 18.70 6.84 -15.63
N GLU A 5 18.63 7.30 -16.89
CA GLU A 5 17.80 8.45 -17.29
C GLU A 5 16.31 8.19 -17.02
N PHE A 6 15.86 6.95 -17.23
CA PHE A 6 14.49 6.55 -16.90
C PHE A 6 14.20 6.68 -15.40
N LYS A 7 15.11 6.23 -14.53
CA LYS A 7 14.94 6.38 -13.07
C LYS A 7 14.87 7.84 -12.64
N SER A 8 15.66 8.72 -13.26
CA SER A 8 15.58 10.17 -13.00
C SER A 8 14.25 10.74 -13.46
N THR A 9 13.79 10.38 -14.66
CA THR A 9 12.49 10.80 -15.20
C THR A 9 11.33 10.29 -14.33
N PHE A 10 11.39 9.04 -13.86
CA PHE A 10 10.41 8.47 -12.95
C PHE A 10 10.38 9.21 -11.61
N ASP A 11 11.55 9.58 -11.08
CA ASP A 11 11.65 10.36 -9.85
C ASP A 11 11.01 11.74 -9.97
N GLU A 12 11.24 12.45 -11.09
CA GLU A 12 10.60 13.73 -11.39
C GLU A 12 9.07 13.59 -11.41
N VAL A 13 8.54 12.64 -12.17
CA VAL A 13 7.09 12.43 -12.31
C VAL A 13 6.47 11.99 -10.97
N ALA A 14 7.14 11.10 -10.22
CA ALA A 14 6.66 10.67 -8.91
C ALA A 14 6.55 11.86 -7.92
N LYS A 15 7.55 12.76 -7.92
CA LYS A 15 7.54 13.98 -7.10
C LYS A 15 6.43 14.95 -7.48
N GLU A 16 6.13 15.12 -8.78
CA GLU A 16 4.97 15.90 -9.25
C GLU A 16 3.65 15.38 -8.63
N HIS A 17 3.60 14.09 -8.28
CA HIS A 17 2.46 13.42 -7.65
C HIS A 17 2.64 13.16 -6.14
N LYS A 18 3.49 13.96 -5.47
CA LYS A 18 3.72 13.96 -4.01
C LYS A 18 4.36 12.70 -3.44
N PHE A 19 4.90 11.82 -4.29
CA PHE A 19 5.71 10.72 -3.78
C PHE A 19 7.07 11.22 -3.33
N GLU A 20 7.51 10.72 -2.18
CA GLU A 20 8.82 11.00 -1.63
C GLU A 20 9.75 9.81 -1.85
N LYS A 21 10.91 10.05 -2.45
CA LYS A 21 11.92 9.01 -2.68
C LYS A 21 12.70 8.72 -1.41
N ALA A 22 12.70 7.46 -0.98
CA ALA A 22 13.48 6.99 0.16
C ALA A 22 13.86 5.51 -0.03
N HIS A 23 14.97 5.06 0.54
CA HIS A 23 15.36 3.64 0.58
C HIS A 23 15.33 2.85 -0.75
N GLY A 24 15.39 3.52 -1.90
CA GLY A 24 15.32 2.90 -3.23
C GLY A 24 13.91 2.76 -3.82
N GLY A 25 12.87 3.26 -3.14
CA GLY A 25 11.49 3.32 -3.63
C GLY A 25 10.87 4.71 -3.47
N TRP A 26 9.60 4.82 -3.86
CA TRP A 26 8.82 6.05 -3.78
C TRP A 26 7.62 5.83 -2.87
N PHE A 27 7.50 6.67 -1.85
CA PHE A 27 6.52 6.52 -0.78
C PHE A 27 5.45 7.60 -0.88
N LEU A 28 4.20 7.20 -0.67
CA LEU A 28 3.08 8.10 -0.44
C LEU A 28 2.29 7.55 0.73
N GLU A 29 2.02 8.37 1.74
CA GLU A 29 1.45 7.88 3.00
C GLU A 29 0.28 8.73 3.49
N SER A 30 -0.48 8.10 4.36
CA SER A 30 -1.61 8.63 5.12
C SER A 30 -1.57 8.03 6.52
N PRO A 31 -2.39 8.52 7.46
CA PRO A 31 -2.52 7.89 8.77
C PRO A 31 -3.00 6.43 8.72
N GLU A 32 -3.62 5.99 7.62
CA GLU A 32 -4.18 4.64 7.50
C GLU A 32 -3.34 3.69 6.65
N CYS A 33 -2.61 4.18 5.65
CA CYS A 33 -1.92 3.35 4.67
C CYS A 33 -0.64 4.02 4.14
N ILE A 34 0.35 3.18 3.79
CA ILE A 34 1.58 3.56 3.07
C ILE A 34 1.55 2.85 1.72
N VAL A 35 1.69 3.61 0.63
CA VAL A 35 1.88 3.11 -0.73
C VAL A 35 3.36 3.24 -1.09
N VAL A 36 3.92 2.18 -1.68
CA VAL A 36 5.30 2.12 -2.15
C VAL A 36 5.31 1.76 -3.63
N LEU A 37 5.93 2.60 -4.45
CA LEU A 37 6.33 2.23 -5.81
C LEU A 37 7.77 1.73 -5.77
N ASP A 38 7.99 0.56 -6.34
CA ASP A 38 9.28 -0.12 -6.39
C ASP A 38 9.58 -0.52 -7.84
N LEU A 39 10.70 -0.02 -8.39
CA LEU A 39 11.18 -0.40 -9.72
C LEU A 39 12.17 -1.56 -9.60
N GLN A 40 11.68 -2.77 -9.86
CA GLN A 40 12.46 -3.99 -9.84
C GLN A 40 13.10 -4.23 -11.21
N LYS A 41 14.43 -4.23 -11.29
CA LYS A 41 15.11 -4.56 -12.57
C LYS A 41 14.92 -6.04 -12.87
N SER A 42 14.59 -6.35 -14.12
CA SER A 42 14.58 -7.74 -14.57
C SER A 42 15.99 -8.31 -14.64
N ASN A 43 16.13 -9.59 -14.29
CA ASN A 43 17.38 -10.34 -14.46
C ASN A 43 17.52 -10.90 -15.89
N TYR A 44 16.45 -10.89 -16.68
CA TYR A 44 16.38 -11.58 -17.97
C TYR A 44 16.25 -10.64 -19.18
N GLY A 45 16.02 -9.35 -18.95
CA GLY A 45 15.90 -8.35 -20.03
C GLY A 45 16.16 -6.95 -19.53
N ASP A 46 16.35 -6.02 -20.47
CA ASP A 46 16.55 -4.60 -20.13
C ASP A 46 15.20 -3.90 -19.95
N HIS A 47 14.52 -4.25 -18.87
CA HIS A 47 13.27 -3.63 -18.47
C HIS A 47 13.14 -3.57 -16.94
N TYR A 48 12.23 -2.72 -16.48
CA TYR A 48 11.76 -2.70 -15.10
C TYR A 48 10.36 -3.31 -15.00
N GLU A 49 10.08 -3.91 -13.85
CA GLU A 49 8.73 -4.13 -13.36
C GLU A 49 8.43 -3.09 -12.29
N MET A 50 7.26 -2.46 -12.35
CA MET A 50 6.83 -1.50 -11.34
C MET A 50 5.86 -2.19 -10.39
N ASN A 51 6.36 -2.50 -9.20
CA ASN A 51 5.55 -3.04 -8.12
C ASN A 51 4.89 -1.90 -7.34
N VAL A 52 3.58 -2.01 -7.12
CA VAL A 52 2.81 -1.13 -6.23
C VAL A 52 2.43 -1.93 -4.98
N LYS A 53 3.09 -1.64 -3.87
CA LYS A 53 2.90 -2.32 -2.59
C LYS A 53 2.16 -1.39 -1.63
N ILE A 54 1.11 -1.90 -0.99
CA ILE A 54 0.28 -1.11 -0.08
C ILE A 54 0.30 -1.76 1.31
N TYR A 55 0.60 -0.98 2.33
CA TYR A 55 0.68 -1.39 3.73
C TYR A 55 -0.38 -0.66 4.53
N ALA A 56 -1.29 -1.39 5.15
CA ALA A 56 -2.38 -0.83 5.95
C ALA A 56 -2.00 -0.83 7.44
N GLN A 57 -2.12 0.33 8.09
CA GLN A 57 -1.85 0.48 9.51
C GLN A 57 -2.81 -0.36 10.36
N GLY A 58 -2.30 -0.93 11.46
CA GLY A 58 -3.04 -1.80 12.36
C GLY A 58 -3.33 -3.20 11.81
N MET A 59 -2.95 -3.49 10.55
CA MET A 59 -3.15 -4.80 9.94
C MET A 59 -2.34 -5.86 10.69
N PHE A 60 -3.02 -6.87 11.24
CA PHE A 60 -2.43 -7.87 12.16
C PHE A 60 -1.70 -7.25 13.36
N GLY A 61 -2.18 -6.09 13.86
CA GLY A 61 -1.56 -5.39 14.99
C GLY A 61 -0.22 -4.73 14.65
N ARG A 62 0.12 -4.58 13.36
CA ARG A 62 1.36 -3.95 12.92
C ARG A 62 1.18 -2.46 12.65
N THR A 63 2.20 -1.70 13.02
CA THR A 63 2.36 -0.31 12.58
C THR A 63 3.53 -0.27 11.62
N TYR A 64 3.31 0.29 10.44
CA TYR A 64 4.30 0.43 9.40
C TYR A 64 4.90 1.84 9.43
N ALA A 65 6.19 1.94 9.18
CA ALA A 65 6.90 3.20 8.97
C ALA A 65 7.76 3.05 7.71
N ARG A 66 8.10 4.17 7.06
CA ARG A 66 8.96 4.15 5.87
C ARG A 66 10.30 3.50 6.21
N CYS A 67 10.62 2.40 5.54
CA CYS A 67 11.90 1.73 5.70
C CYS A 67 12.25 0.90 4.45
N LYS A 68 13.51 0.47 4.37
CA LYS A 68 14.03 -0.35 3.27
C LYS A 68 13.30 -1.69 3.13
N ASP A 69 12.79 -2.24 4.22
CA ASP A 69 12.13 -3.55 4.20
C ASP A 69 10.78 -3.49 3.46
N LEU A 70 10.04 -2.37 3.54
CA LEU A 70 8.81 -2.20 2.77
C LEU A 70 9.06 -2.14 1.26
N VAL A 71 10.23 -1.62 0.84
CA VAL A 71 10.62 -1.63 -0.57
C VAL A 71 11.00 -3.05 -1.01
N LYS A 72 11.73 -3.78 -0.17
CA LYS A 72 12.29 -5.09 -0.53
C LYS A 72 11.31 -6.25 -0.50
N GLN A 73 10.26 -6.19 0.31
CA GLN A 73 9.29 -7.27 0.38
C GLN A 73 8.64 -7.51 -0.98
N ASP A 74 8.41 -8.77 -1.34
CA ASP A 74 7.80 -9.12 -2.63
C ASP A 74 6.37 -8.56 -2.75
N ILE A 75 5.61 -8.61 -1.64
CA ILE A 75 4.22 -8.15 -1.57
C ILE A 75 3.96 -7.31 -0.32
N GLY A 76 3.03 -6.36 -0.42
CA GLY A 76 2.46 -5.64 0.70
C GLY A 76 1.23 -6.34 1.29
N ASN A 77 0.47 -5.64 2.12
CA ASN A 77 -0.89 -6.07 2.48
C ASN A 77 -1.84 -6.04 1.27
N ALA A 78 -1.57 -5.18 0.31
CA ALA A 78 -2.09 -5.30 -1.05
C ALA A 78 -0.97 -5.10 -2.07
N PHE A 79 -1.20 -5.60 -3.28
CA PHE A 79 -0.19 -5.60 -4.33
C PHE A 79 -0.83 -5.45 -5.72
N THR A 80 -0.20 -4.68 -6.59
CA THR A 80 -0.48 -4.70 -8.04
C THR A 80 0.77 -4.30 -8.81
N ARG A 81 0.74 -4.47 -10.13
CA ARG A 81 1.76 -3.95 -11.06
C ARG A 81 1.17 -2.92 -12.00
N GLN A 82 2.03 -2.29 -12.81
CA GLN A 82 1.59 -1.51 -13.95
C GLN A 82 0.66 -2.32 -14.86
N PRO A 83 -0.36 -1.71 -15.47
CA PRO A 83 -1.15 -2.36 -16.50
C PRO A 83 -0.29 -2.72 -17.73
N ASP A 84 -0.60 -3.84 -18.39
CA ASP A 84 0.14 -4.33 -19.56
C ASP A 84 0.21 -3.29 -20.70
N GLU A 85 -0.80 -2.42 -20.81
CA GLU A 85 -0.84 -1.35 -21.80
C GLU A 85 0.28 -0.31 -21.64
N TYR A 86 0.96 -0.27 -20.49
CA TYR A 86 2.12 0.58 -20.21
C TYR A 86 3.44 -0.20 -20.09
N ARG A 87 3.46 -1.50 -20.41
CA ARG A 87 4.68 -2.33 -20.34
C ARG A 87 5.83 -1.74 -21.16
N ASP A 88 5.52 -1.18 -22.31
CA ASP A 88 6.46 -0.53 -23.22
C ASP A 88 7.19 0.67 -22.61
N VAL A 89 6.59 1.35 -21.63
CA VAL A 89 7.22 2.47 -20.89
C VAL A 89 8.43 1.99 -20.09
N PHE A 90 8.40 0.74 -19.61
CA PHE A 90 9.44 0.16 -18.77
C PHE A 90 10.39 -0.77 -19.53
N ASP A 91 10.11 -1.08 -20.79
CA ASP A 91 10.95 -1.93 -21.65
C ASP A 91 11.88 -1.10 -22.53
N PHE A 92 13.19 -1.20 -22.29
CA PHE A 92 14.21 -0.45 -23.03
C PHE A 92 14.73 -1.19 -24.26
N SER A 93 14.36 -2.46 -24.43
CA SER A 93 14.63 -3.20 -25.67
C SER A 93 13.70 -2.75 -26.81
N MET A 94 12.53 -2.18 -26.46
CA MET A 94 11.61 -1.59 -27.41
C MET A 94 12.07 -0.18 -27.82
N LEU A 95 12.25 0.03 -29.13
CA LEU A 95 12.52 1.35 -29.69
C LEU A 95 11.34 2.28 -29.44
N MET A 96 11.56 3.29 -28.59
CA MET A 96 10.60 4.35 -28.29
C MET A 96 11.36 5.66 -28.11
N ASP A 97 10.85 6.72 -28.72
CA ASP A 97 11.35 8.07 -28.51
C ASP A 97 11.25 8.49 -27.03
N ASP A 98 12.23 9.23 -26.55
CA ASP A 98 12.37 9.58 -25.13
C ASP A 98 11.26 10.52 -24.65
N ASN A 99 10.82 11.46 -25.49
CA ASN A 99 9.70 12.34 -25.19
C ASN A 99 8.40 11.56 -25.16
N ARG A 100 8.23 10.61 -26.09
CA ARG A 100 7.09 9.69 -26.09
C ARG A 100 7.05 8.83 -24.83
N ARG A 101 8.21 8.30 -24.38
CA ARG A 101 8.31 7.52 -23.14
C ARG A 101 7.95 8.36 -21.92
N LYS A 102 8.47 9.60 -21.82
CA LYS A 102 8.14 10.55 -20.76
C LYS A 102 6.65 10.89 -20.75
N HIS A 103 6.05 11.14 -21.92
CA HIS A 103 4.62 11.39 -22.03
C HIS A 103 3.78 10.20 -21.56
N ARG A 104 4.09 8.99 -22.01
CA ARG A 104 3.38 7.76 -21.58
C ARG A 104 3.57 7.47 -20.09
N LEU A 105 4.72 7.80 -19.51
CA LEU A 105 4.93 7.71 -18.06
C LEU A 105 4.03 8.69 -17.29
N LYS A 106 3.90 9.95 -17.74
CA LYS A 106 2.97 10.91 -17.15
C LYS A 106 1.52 10.44 -17.26
N GLU A 107 1.16 9.84 -18.40
CA GLU A 107 -0.16 9.22 -18.60
C GLU A 107 -0.41 8.06 -17.63
N LEU A 108 0.57 7.17 -17.41
CA LEU A 108 0.47 6.10 -16.41
C LEU A 108 0.16 6.67 -15.02
N PHE A 109 0.85 7.74 -14.61
CA PHE A 109 0.59 8.37 -13.33
C PHE A 109 -0.83 8.94 -13.26
N ARG A 110 -1.25 9.67 -14.29
CA ARG A 110 -2.57 10.31 -14.37
C ARG A 110 -3.72 9.29 -14.36
N VAL A 111 -3.62 8.25 -15.17
CA VAL A 111 -4.72 7.31 -15.46
C VAL A 111 -4.76 6.15 -14.47
N PHE A 112 -3.61 5.72 -13.96
CA PHE A 112 -3.51 4.53 -13.12
C PHE A 112 -3.02 4.85 -11.70
N ILE A 113 -1.85 5.46 -11.54
CA ILE A 113 -1.24 5.62 -10.19
C ILE A 113 -2.07 6.52 -9.30
N ASN A 114 -2.47 7.70 -9.77
CA ASN A 114 -3.20 8.65 -8.94
C ASN A 114 -4.59 8.13 -8.52
N PRO A 115 -5.45 7.62 -9.44
CA PRO A 115 -6.74 7.07 -9.03
C PRO A 115 -6.60 5.85 -8.11
N LEU A 116 -5.53 5.06 -8.29
CA LEU A 116 -5.22 3.94 -7.40
C LEU A 116 -4.84 4.44 -6.00
N THR A 117 -3.90 5.38 -5.90
CA THR A 117 -3.38 5.85 -4.60
C THR A 117 -4.36 6.69 -3.81
N GLU A 118 -5.18 7.51 -4.47
CA GLU A 118 -6.28 8.25 -3.84
C GLU A 118 -7.21 7.32 -3.04
N LYS A 119 -7.50 6.14 -3.57
CA LYS A 119 -8.28 5.11 -2.87
C LYS A 119 -7.44 4.31 -1.87
N ALA A 120 -6.24 3.90 -2.26
CA ALA A 120 -5.36 3.04 -1.47
C ALA A 120 -4.83 3.69 -0.18
N LEU A 121 -4.91 5.02 -0.06
CA LEU A 121 -4.58 5.77 1.16
C LEU A 121 -5.64 5.69 2.27
N SER A 122 -6.65 4.83 2.13
CA SER A 122 -7.60 4.52 3.20
C SER A 122 -7.87 3.02 3.25
N ARG A 123 -8.16 2.47 4.44
CA ARG A 123 -8.53 1.04 4.55
C ARG A 123 -9.83 0.73 3.81
N HIS A 124 -10.77 1.68 3.81
CA HIS A 124 -12.02 1.55 3.08
C HIS A 124 -11.78 1.48 1.57
N GLY A 125 -11.04 2.43 1.01
CA GLY A 125 -10.72 2.44 -0.43
C GLY A 125 -9.87 1.23 -0.83
N LEU A 126 -8.95 0.77 0.02
CA LEU A 126 -8.19 -0.45 -0.20
C LEU A 126 -9.10 -1.70 -0.32
N LYS A 127 -10.12 -1.79 0.54
CA LYS A 127 -11.12 -2.85 0.49
C LYS A 127 -11.94 -2.78 -0.81
N GLU A 128 -12.36 -1.59 -1.24
CA GLU A 128 -13.05 -1.41 -2.52
C GLU A 128 -12.19 -1.85 -3.71
N LEU A 129 -10.92 -1.45 -3.72
CA LEU A 129 -9.97 -1.81 -4.79
C LEU A 129 -9.82 -3.33 -4.89
N GLY A 130 -9.68 -4.01 -3.74
CA GLY A 130 -9.58 -5.47 -3.71
C GLY A 130 -10.88 -6.16 -4.12
N ALA A 131 -12.05 -5.63 -3.73
CA ALA A 131 -13.35 -6.17 -4.16
C ALA A 131 -13.55 -6.06 -5.67
N ARG A 132 -12.99 -5.03 -6.32
CA ARG A 132 -13.01 -4.82 -7.77
C ARG A 132 -11.86 -5.53 -8.52
N GLY A 133 -11.01 -6.28 -7.83
CA GLY A 133 -9.85 -6.95 -8.43
C GLY A 133 -8.78 -5.99 -8.96
N ARG A 134 -8.79 -4.71 -8.54
CA ARG A 134 -7.81 -3.69 -8.96
C ARG A 134 -6.48 -3.81 -8.22
N VAL A 135 -6.49 -4.49 -7.08
CA VAL A 135 -5.30 -4.90 -6.32
C VAL A 135 -5.50 -6.33 -5.84
N TYR A 136 -4.42 -7.08 -5.78
CA TYR A 136 -4.40 -8.35 -5.09
C TYR A 136 -4.39 -8.11 -3.57
N LEU A 137 -5.38 -8.66 -2.88
CA LEU A 137 -5.43 -8.75 -1.42
C LEU A 137 -5.21 -10.21 -1.01
N PRO A 138 -4.13 -10.54 -0.29
CA PRO A 138 -3.94 -11.86 0.29
C PRO A 138 -5.18 -12.25 1.14
N PRO A 139 -5.59 -13.54 1.13
CA PRO A 139 -6.80 -13.98 1.83
C PRO A 139 -6.87 -13.57 3.31
N ALA A 140 -5.75 -13.65 4.02
CA ALA A 140 -5.67 -13.22 5.43
C ALA A 140 -5.94 -11.71 5.61
N VAL A 141 -5.47 -10.88 4.68
CA VAL A 141 -5.72 -9.43 4.70
C VAL A 141 -7.20 -9.16 4.41
N LYS A 142 -7.78 -9.86 3.43
CA LYS A 142 -9.21 -9.74 3.09
C LYS A 142 -10.11 -10.07 4.30
N ALA A 143 -9.78 -11.11 5.07
CA ALA A 143 -10.51 -11.48 6.29
C ALA A 143 -10.39 -10.41 7.40
N ASN A 144 -9.21 -9.80 7.55
CA ASN A 144 -8.94 -8.81 8.59
C ASN A 144 -9.53 -7.43 8.24
N CYS A 145 -9.61 -7.05 6.96
CA CYS A 145 -10.37 -5.87 6.50
C CYS A 145 -11.87 -5.95 6.80
N ASN A 146 -12.42 -7.15 7.05
CA ASN A 146 -13.81 -7.34 7.49
C ASN A 146 -13.94 -7.30 9.02
N HIS A 147 -12.85 -7.55 9.75
CA HIS A 147 -12.76 -7.38 11.19
C HIS A 147 -12.36 -5.95 11.54
N VAL A 148 -13.15 -4.98 11.06
CA VAL A 148 -13.27 -3.75 11.84
C VAL A 148 -13.92 -4.22 13.14
N LYS A 149 -13.13 -4.40 14.20
CA LYS A 149 -13.70 -4.38 15.55
C LYS A 149 -14.49 -3.09 15.58
N ARG A 150 -15.82 -3.18 15.41
CA ARG A 150 -16.76 -2.14 15.76
C ARG A 150 -16.36 -1.81 17.19
N VAL A 151 -15.62 -0.73 17.38
CA VAL A 151 -15.64 -0.05 18.67
C VAL A 151 -17.05 0.53 18.70
N VAL A 152 -18.01 -0.32 19.07
CA VAL A 152 -19.27 0.18 19.58
C VAL A 152 -18.84 0.86 20.87
N ARG A 153 -18.60 2.18 20.81
CA ARG A 153 -18.80 3.00 22.00
C ARG A 153 -20.29 2.85 22.28
N ILE A 154 -20.64 1.86 23.10
CA ILE A 154 -21.91 1.90 23.80
C ILE A 154 -21.72 3.07 24.78
N LEU A 155 -22.08 4.27 24.34
CA LEU A 155 -22.48 5.31 25.26
C LEU A 155 -23.76 4.78 25.90
N VAL A 156 -23.61 4.08 27.03
CA VAL A 156 -24.71 3.91 27.95
C VAL A 156 -24.95 5.30 28.51
N CYS A 157 -25.85 6.05 27.90
CA CYS A 157 -26.52 7.14 28.59
C CYS A 157 -27.49 6.49 29.58
N ASP A 158 -26.96 6.01 30.71
CA ASP A 158 -27.80 5.86 31.89
C ASP A 158 -27.99 7.27 32.45
N ALA A 159 -29.16 7.82 32.18
CA ALA A 159 -29.70 8.84 33.02
C ALA A 159 -29.88 8.22 34.42
N THR A 160 -29.32 8.91 35.41
CA THR A 160 -29.45 8.72 36.87
C THR A 160 -28.28 8.02 37.58
N LEU A 161 -27.69 8.83 38.48
CA LEU A 161 -26.93 8.52 39.70
C LEU A 161 -25.39 8.37 39.60
N GLU A 162 -24.76 9.51 39.89
CA GLU A 162 -23.49 9.76 40.57
C GLU A 162 -22.62 8.54 40.93
N THR A 163 -21.56 8.28 40.15
CA THR A 163 -20.24 7.84 40.67
C THR A 163 -19.13 8.14 39.65
N PRO A 164 -17.89 8.47 40.07
CA PRO A 164 -16.80 8.77 39.14
C PRO A 164 -16.25 7.50 38.46
N PRO A 165 -15.73 7.61 37.22
CA PRO A 165 -15.35 6.45 36.43
C PRO A 165 -14.11 5.74 37.01
N ARG A 166 -14.24 4.44 37.30
CA ARG A 166 -13.08 3.56 37.51
C ARG A 166 -12.47 3.19 36.16
N VAL A 167 -11.17 3.44 36.01
CA VAL A 167 -10.37 2.94 34.89
C VAL A 167 -10.22 1.43 35.06
N LEU A 168 -10.88 0.64 34.20
CA LEU A 168 -10.60 -0.79 34.06
C LEU A 168 -9.42 -0.95 33.09
N THR A 169 -8.24 -1.27 33.63
CA THR A 169 -7.11 -1.76 32.84
C THR A 169 -7.43 -3.17 32.35
N TYR A 170 -7.32 -3.38 31.04
CA TYR A 170 -7.47 -4.69 30.41
C TYR A 170 -6.19 -5.52 30.63
N ILE A 171 -6.33 -6.69 31.25
CA ILE A 171 -5.30 -7.74 31.31
C ILE A 171 -5.63 -8.78 30.23
N PRO A 172 -4.74 -9.06 29.25
CA PRO A 172 -4.98 -10.09 28.25
C PRO A 172 -4.90 -11.48 28.89
N SER A 173 -5.94 -12.29 28.71
CA SER A 173 -5.96 -13.71 29.10
C SER A 173 -5.11 -14.54 28.13
N ASN A 174 -3.92 -14.94 28.57
CA ASN A 174 -3.22 -16.11 28.03
C ASN A 174 -3.31 -17.22 29.07
N ALA A 175 -4.16 -18.22 28.84
CA ALA A 175 -4.11 -19.51 29.52
C ALA A 175 -4.84 -20.57 28.70
N ASN A 176 -4.13 -21.23 27.79
CA ASN A 176 -4.45 -22.62 27.47
C ASN A 176 -3.77 -23.47 28.55
N ALA A 177 -4.54 -23.82 29.56
CA ALA A 177 -4.23 -24.92 30.46
C ALA A 177 -5.23 -26.04 30.13
N ASP A 178 -4.81 -26.97 29.27
CA ASP A 178 -5.46 -28.26 29.14
C ASP A 178 -4.70 -29.26 30.03
N ILE A 179 -5.30 -29.58 31.17
CA ILE A 179 -5.00 -30.75 31.99
C ILE A 179 -6.23 -31.65 31.85
N HIS A 180 -6.04 -32.88 31.37
CA HIS A 180 -7.03 -33.95 31.53
C HIS A 180 -6.38 -35.18 32.17
N LEU A 181 -6.92 -35.46 33.37
CA LEU A 181 -6.92 -36.71 34.16
C LEU A 181 -5.60 -37.19 34.79
#